data_AF-A0AAN8ERD9-F1
#
_entry.id   AF-A0AAN8ERD9-F1
#
_cell.length_a   1.000
_cell.length_b   1.000
_cell.length_c   1.000
_cell.angle_alpha   90.00
_cell.angle_beta   90.00
_cell.angle_gamma   90.00
#
_symmetry.space_group_name_H-M   'P 1'
#
loop_
_entity.id
_entity.type
_entity.pdbx_description
1 polymer ?
#
loop_
_entity_poly.entity_id
_entity_poly.type
_entity_poly.pdbx_seq_one_letter_code
_entity_poly.pdbx_strand_id
1 'polypeptide(L)'
;ASEVILRNPIVRQSWELSHDDVELTKKLGEGAFGEVHMGKLKLKSGGKVTVAVKLAKLEVLTKEQIKEIMHEARLMRHFDHPNVVKFYGVAAGQEPLMVIMELVRTSPLL
;
A
#
# COMPACT_ATOMS: atom_id res chain seq x y z
N ALA A 1 23.62 -31.95 15.56
CA ALA A 1 22.63 -30.93 15.14
C ALA A 1 22.37 -31.13 13.66
N SER A 2 21.11 -31.16 13.22
CA SER A 2 20.78 -31.22 11.80
C SER A 2 21.10 -29.88 11.13
N GLU A 3 21.76 -29.93 9.97
CA GLU A 3 22.19 -28.75 9.21
C GLU A 3 20.99 -28.16 8.44
N VAL A 4 20.74 -26.86 8.56
CA VAL A 4 19.67 -26.16 7.83
C VAL A 4 20.24 -25.65 6.52
N ILE A 5 19.70 -26.12 5.38
CA ILE A 5 20.14 -25.73 4.03
C ILE A 5 19.04 -24.91 3.35
N LEU A 6 19.34 -23.69 2.94
CA LEU A 6 18.45 -22.85 2.14
C LEU A 6 18.37 -23.40 0.70
N ARG A 7 17.16 -23.65 0.20
CA ARG A 7 16.93 -24.25 -1.13
C ARG A 7 16.30 -23.28 -2.13
N ASN A 8 15.28 -22.53 -1.70
CA ASN A 8 14.48 -21.69 -2.59
C ASN A 8 14.27 -20.31 -2.00
N PRO A 9 14.79 -19.23 -2.62
CA PRO A 9 14.52 -17.87 -2.16
C PRO A 9 13.06 -17.49 -2.42
N ILE A 10 12.44 -16.81 -1.46
CA ILE A 10 11.13 -16.19 -1.64
C ILE A 10 11.36 -14.85 -2.33
N VAL A 11 10.98 -14.76 -3.60
CA VAL A 11 11.13 -13.53 -4.38
C VAL A 11 10.05 -12.51 -4.02
N ARG A 12 10.44 -11.24 -4.08
CA ARG A 12 9.56 -10.09 -3.90
C ARG A 12 8.44 -10.11 -4.94
N GLN A 13 7.20 -9.95 -4.49
CA GLN A 13 6.06 -9.98 -5.38
C GLN A 13 5.88 -8.65 -6.13
N SER A 14 5.13 -8.66 -7.23
CA SER A 14 4.94 -7.49 -8.10
C SER A 14 4.29 -6.28 -7.42
N TRP A 15 3.48 -6.52 -6.39
CA TRP A 15 2.73 -5.55 -5.58
C TRP A 15 3.49 -5.05 -4.35
N GLU A 16 4.69 -5.58 -4.08
CA GLU A 16 5.56 -5.08 -3.01
C GLU A 16 6.39 -3.92 -3.56
N LEU A 17 6.00 -2.68 -3.23
CA LEU A 17 6.57 -1.44 -3.79
C LEU A 17 7.70 -0.87 -2.92
N SER A 18 8.66 -0.19 -3.54
CA SER A 18 9.67 0.58 -2.79
C SER A 18 9.06 1.88 -2.27
N HIS A 19 9.47 2.32 -1.08
CA HIS A 19 9.12 3.65 -0.58
C HIS A 19 9.63 4.76 -1.50
N ASP A 20 10.79 4.57 -2.14
CA ASP A 20 11.38 5.51 -3.09
C ASP A 20 10.55 5.72 -4.37
N ASP A 21 9.65 4.79 -4.67
CA ASP A 21 8.74 4.91 -5.82
C ASP A 21 7.50 5.75 -5.48
N VAL A 22 7.31 6.15 -4.21
CA VAL A 22 6.11 6.84 -3.72
C VAL A 22 6.46 8.25 -3.22
N GLU A 23 5.92 9.25 -3.90
CA GLU A 23 6.05 10.65 -3.52
C GLU A 23 4.74 11.12 -2.88
N LEU A 24 4.76 11.43 -1.58
CA LEU A 24 3.60 11.98 -0.85
C LEU A 24 3.47 13.47 -1.13
N THR A 25 2.24 13.96 -1.28
CA THR A 25 1.99 15.38 -1.64
C THR A 25 1.05 16.09 -0.66
N LYS A 26 -0.24 15.72 -0.62
CA LYS A 26 -1.26 16.45 0.16
C LYS A 26 -2.08 15.50 1.02
N LYS A 27 -2.26 15.79 2.31
CA LYS A 27 -3.25 15.10 3.16
C LYS A 27 -4.66 15.28 2.59
N LEU A 28 -5.34 14.16 2.32
CA LEU A 28 -6.71 14.10 1.82
C LEU A 28 -7.71 13.92 2.95
N GLY A 29 -7.32 13.16 3.98
CA GLY A 29 -8.17 12.88 5.12
C GLY A 29 -7.48 12.03 6.15
N GLU A 30 -8.25 11.62 7.14
CA GLU A 30 -7.82 10.78 8.25
C GLU A 30 -8.90 9.72 8.49
N GLY A 31 -8.46 8.48 8.67
CA GLY A 31 -9.33 7.34 8.95
C GLY A 31 -8.85 6.57 10.17
N ALA A 32 -9.49 5.44 10.45
CA ALA A 32 -9.26 4.64 11.65
C ALA A 32 -7.82 4.14 11.85
N PHE A 33 -7.04 4.09 10.77
CA PHE A 33 -5.68 3.51 10.74
C PHE A 33 -4.58 4.55 10.48
N GLY A 34 -4.93 5.83 10.45
CA GLY A 34 -4.02 6.93 10.16
C GLY A 34 -4.48 7.80 9.00
N GLU A 35 -3.52 8.43 8.34
CA GLU A 35 -3.79 9.48 7.36
C GLU A 35 -3.86 8.92 5.94
N VAL A 36 -4.70 9.52 5.10
CA VAL A 36 -4.70 9.29 3.66
C VAL A 36 -4.15 10.52 2.98
N HIS A 37 -3.13 10.32 2.15
CA HIS A 37 -2.47 11.37 1.39
C HIS A 37 -2.63 11.13 -0.12
N MET A 38 -2.69 12.21 -0.89
CA MET A 38 -2.44 12.17 -2.32
C MET A 38 -0.96 11.95 -2.56
N GLY A 39 -0.60 11.18 -3.57
CA GLY A 39 0.79 10.99 -3.97
C GLY A 39 0.98 10.74 -5.46
N LYS A 40 2.24 10.57 -5.85
CA LYS A 40 2.64 10.07 -7.17
C LYS A 40 3.38 8.75 -7.00
N LEU A 41 2.93 7.73 -7.73
CA LEU A 41 3.62 6.44 -7.81
C LEU A 41 4.40 6.37 -9.12
N LYS A 42 5.69 6.04 -9.05
CA LYS A 42 6.51 5.65 -10.20
C LYS A 42 6.17 4.22 -10.59
N LEU A 43 5.67 4.04 -11.81
CA LEU A 43 5.34 2.74 -12.38
C LEU A 43 6.60 2.09 -12.94
N LYS A 44 6.61 0.74 -12.99
CA LYS A 44 7.71 -0.03 -13.62
C LYS A 44 7.92 0.30 -15.10
N SER A 45 6.89 0.81 -15.78
CA SER A 45 6.98 1.31 -17.16
C SER A 45 7.72 2.65 -17.29
N GLY A 46 8.11 3.28 -16.17
CA GLY A 46 8.77 4.58 -16.11
C GLY A 46 7.81 5.77 -15.98
N GLY A 47 6.50 5.57 -16.19
CA GLY A 47 5.49 6.61 -16.00
C GLY A 47 5.20 6.93 -14.53
N LYS A 48 4.54 8.04 -14.26
CA LYS A 48 3.99 8.38 -12.93
C LYS A 48 2.46 8.39 -12.96
N VAL A 49 1.82 7.88 -11.91
CA VAL A 49 0.36 7.94 -11.73
C VAL A 49 0.01 8.63 -10.41
N THR A 50 -1.12 9.34 -10.38
CA THR A 50 -1.61 9.96 -9.14
C THR A 50 -2.37 8.93 -8.33
N VAL A 51 -2.06 8.83 -7.03
CA VAL A 51 -2.55 7.77 -6.13
C VAL A 51 -3.06 8.36 -4.83
N ALA A 52 -3.90 7.59 -4.14
CA ALA A 52 -4.16 7.75 -2.72
C ALA A 52 -3.24 6.80 -1.94
N VAL A 53 -2.67 7.28 -0.84
CA VAL A 53 -1.70 6.56 -0.01
C VAL A 53 -2.19 6.57 1.42
N LYS A 54 -2.64 5.41 1.91
CA LYS A 54 -3.01 5.22 3.32
C LYS A 54 -1.73 4.94 4.12
N LEU A 55 -1.39 5.84 5.03
CA LEU A 55 -0.20 5.79 5.87
C LEU A 55 -0.55 5.17 7.23
N ALA A 56 0.19 4.13 7.59
CA ALA A 56 0.06 3.40 8.84
C ALA A 56 1.39 3.50 9.60
N LYS A 57 1.45 4.37 10.62
CA LYS A 57 2.62 4.55 11.48
C LYS A 57 2.65 3.43 12.51
N LEU A 58 3.65 2.55 12.49
CA LEU A 58 3.64 1.35 13.32
C LEU A 58 3.81 1.69 14.81
N GLU A 59 4.46 2.82 15.12
CA GLU A 59 4.59 3.33 16.49
C GLU A 59 3.25 3.64 17.18
N VAL A 60 2.19 3.93 16.41
CA VAL A 60 0.87 4.33 16.93
C VAL A 60 -0.15 3.18 16.83
N LEU A 61 0.14 2.13 16.04
CA LEU A 61 -0.81 1.08 15.72
C LEU A 61 -0.54 -0.21 16.50
N THR A 62 -1.60 -0.88 16.93
CA THR A 62 -1.50 -2.21 17.51
C THR A 62 -1.16 -3.25 16.45
N LYS A 63 -0.65 -4.42 16.87
CA LYS A 63 -0.37 -5.55 15.97
C LYS A 63 -1.65 -6.00 15.24
N GLU A 64 -2.79 -5.91 15.90
CA GLU A 64 -4.11 -6.24 15.37
C GLU A 64 -4.51 -5.26 14.27
N GLN A 65 -4.35 -3.95 14.48
CA GLN A 65 -4.60 -2.94 13.46
C GLN A 65 -3.69 -3.12 12.23
N ILE A 66 -2.41 -3.44 12.44
CA ILE A 66 -1.49 -3.74 11.33
C ILE A 66 -1.96 -4.97 10.54
N LYS A 67 -2.43 -6.02 11.23
CA LYS A 67 -3.01 -7.21 10.58
C LYS A 67 -4.25 -6.88 9.77
N GLU A 68 -5.14 -6.02 10.27
CA GLU A 68 -6.33 -5.59 9.55
C GLU A 68 -5.99 -4.82 8.27
N ILE A 69 -5.05 -3.87 8.33
CA ILE A 69 -4.59 -3.12 7.15
C ILE A 69 -3.98 -4.07 6.11
N MET A 70 -3.17 -5.03 6.55
CA MET A 70 -2.58 -6.02 5.65
C MET A 70 -3.62 -7.01 5.11
N HIS A 71 -4.68 -7.30 5.87
CA HIS A 71 -5.80 -8.11 5.42
C HIS A 71 -6.58 -7.38 4.32
N GLU A 72 -6.91 -6.10 4.51
CA GLU A 72 -7.52 -5.24 3.48
C GLU A 72 -6.67 -5.25 2.19
N ALA A 73 -5.36 -5.01 2.31
CA ALA A 73 -4.46 -5.01 1.15
C ALA A 73 -4.41 -6.37 0.42
N ARG A 74 -4.43 -7.48 1.17
CA ARG A 74 -4.48 -8.82 0.60
C ARG A 74 -5.78 -9.07 -0.17
N LEU A 75 -6.92 -8.61 0.35
CA LEU A 75 -8.19 -8.74 -0.35
C LEU A 75 -8.20 -7.88 -1.62
N MET A 76 -7.84 -6.60 -1.50
CA MET A 76 -7.82 -5.64 -2.61
C MET A 76 -6.98 -6.12 -3.80
N ARG A 77 -5.88 -6.83 -3.56
CA ARG A 77 -5.00 -7.39 -4.61
C ARG A 77 -5.72 -8.32 -5.60
N HIS A 78 -6.83 -8.94 -5.21
CA HIS A 78 -7.53 -9.90 -6.07
C HIS A 78 -8.59 -9.26 -6.98
N PHE A 79 -8.82 -7.95 -6.87
CA PHE A 79 -9.85 -7.27 -7.65
C PHE A 79 -9.24 -6.41 -8.76
N ASP A 80 -9.80 -6.56 -9.97
CA ASP A 80 -9.61 -5.67 -11.10
C ASP A 80 -10.98 -5.48 -11.76
N HIS A 81 -11.72 -4.45 -11.33
CA HIS A 81 -13.10 -4.24 -11.71
C HIS A 81 -13.43 -2.73 -11.74
N PRO A 82 -14.23 -2.25 -12.72
CA PRO A 82 -14.52 -0.81 -12.88
C PRO A 82 -15.20 -0.14 -11.67
N ASN A 83 -15.80 -0.92 -10.75
CA ASN A 83 -16.46 -0.42 -9.55
C ASN A 83 -15.71 -0.72 -8.25
N VAL A 84 -14.47 -1.22 -8.33
CA VAL A 84 -13.62 -1.46 -7.17
C VAL A 84 -12.35 -0.63 -7.35
N VAL A 85 -11.95 0.10 -6.31
CA VAL A 85 -10.75 0.95 -6.37
C VAL A 85 -9.53 0.12 -6.74
N LYS A 86 -8.79 0.58 -7.75
CA LYS A 86 -7.61 -0.15 -8.20
C LYS A 86 -6.52 -0.15 -7.13
N PHE A 87 -6.03 -1.33 -6.81
CA PHE A 87 -4.89 -1.53 -5.92
C PHE A 87 -3.58 -1.51 -6.73
N TYR A 88 -2.61 -0.72 -6.27
CA TYR A 88 -1.27 -0.68 -6.89
C TYR A 88 -0.24 -1.51 -6.11
N GLY A 89 -0.32 -1.50 -4.78
CA GLY A 89 0.64 -2.24 -3.96
C GLY A 89 0.74 -1.76 -2.52
N VAL A 90 1.69 -2.37 -1.80
CA VAL A 90 2.08 -1.97 -0.44
C VAL A 90 3.57 -1.67 -0.41
N ALA A 91 3.95 -0.57 0.21
CA ALA A 91 5.33 -0.31 0.62
C ALA A 91 5.46 -0.61 2.13
N ALA A 92 6.03 -1.77 2.45
CA ALA A 92 6.17 -2.28 3.82
C ALA A 92 7.63 -2.55 4.22
N GLY A 93 8.61 -2.14 3.39
CA GLY A 93 10.03 -2.33 3.69
C GLY A 93 10.59 -1.35 4.71
N GLN A 94 9.88 -0.24 4.96
CA GLN A 94 10.26 0.84 5.86
C GLN A 94 8.99 1.43 6.51
N GLU A 95 9.18 2.25 7.55
CA GLU A 95 8.10 3.03 8.15
C GLU A 95 7.95 4.42 7.48
N PRO A 96 6.72 4.95 7.38
CA PRO A 96 5.44 4.30 7.71
C PRO A 96 5.05 3.25 6.66
N LEU A 97 4.21 2.29 7.03
CA LEU A 97 3.62 1.36 6.06
C LEU A 97 2.66 2.12 5.15
N MET A 98 2.75 1.87 3.84
CA MET A 98 1.92 2.55 2.85
C MET A 98 1.09 1.56 2.06
N VAL A 99 -0.22 1.79 1.99
CA VAL A 99 -1.10 1.09 1.04
C VAL A 99 -1.45 2.05 -0.09
N ILE A 100 -1.07 1.70 -1.32
CA ILE A 100 -1.16 2.56 -2.50
C ILE A 100 -2.34 2.10 -3.37
N MET A 101 -3.28 3.01 -3.56
CA MET A 101 -4.53 2.76 -4.29
C MET A 101 -4.85 3.90 -5.27
N GLU A 102 -5.79 3.65 -6.16
CA GLU A 102 -6.32 4.66 -7.06
C GLU A 102 -6.83 5.88 -6.31
N LEU A 103 -6.46 7.07 -6.80
CA LEU A 103 -7.09 8.30 -6.36
C LEU A 103 -8.44 8.47 -7.07
N VAL A 104 -9.53 8.20 -6.36
CA VAL A 104 -10.88 8.48 -6.83
C VAL A 104 -11.16 9.98 -6.71
N ARG A 105 -11.48 10.64 -7.83
CA ARG A 105 -11.69 12.10 -7.90
C ARG A 105 -13.13 12.54 -7.63
N THR A 106 -14.05 11.61 -7.40
CA THR A 106 -15.44 11.95 -7.12
C THR A 106 -15.61 12.33 -5.65
N SER A 107 -16.39 13.38 -5.39
CA SER A 107 -16.93 13.72 -4.06
C SER A 107 -17.36 12.44 -3.32
N PRO A 108 -17.15 12.33 -1.99
CA PRO A 108 -17.53 11.14 -1.23
C PRO A 108 -19.05 11.00 -1.25
N LEU A 109 -19.57 10.40 -2.32
CA LEU A 109 -20.97 10.18 -2.62
C LEU A 109 -21.80 11.49 -2.69
N LEU A 110 -22.99 11.39 -3.25
CA LEU A 110 -24.07 12.35 -3.00
C LEU A 110 -24.41 12.38 -1.50
#